data_AF-A0A7C5GRA7-F1
#
_entry.id   AF-A0A7C5GRA7-F1
#
_cell.length_a   1.000
_cell.length_b   1.000
_cell.length_c   1.000
_cell.angle_alpha   90.00
_cell.angle_beta   90.00
_cell.angle_gamma   90.00
#
_symmetry.space_group_name_H-M   'P 1'
#
loop_
_entity.id
_entity.type
_entity.pdbx_description
1 polymer ?
#
loop_
_entity_poly.entity_id
_entity_poly.type
_entity_poly.pdbx_seq_one_letter_code
_entity_poly.pdbx_strand_id
1 'polypeptide(L)'
;PVSVKIRGDDIEEVRAAAARLQQRMASIPGIRDIDNDDVRAGTQLSLQLDADAIQRAGIDPAEVASVLALYADGLVVADMRHEGETWNVRVKALPRNLQDVNAFLAWPVGLPGGGDIPLGKLVKHETRPTEGNIRHQDFRRTLTVTADLDSEVTDTLSANRRIRALWREIAADYPGVTLDFSGELDDIKESLGSMARLFLLGVGLIYMILGTQFRSYLQPLLILTTVPMAFTGVVLGLLVNDIPLSLVTLYGVIALAGIAANDAIVLISTANRNLARTGRLGPAIVLAARRRLLPIVITSLTTMAGLFSLAAGWGGESLVWGPVATAIVWGLGFSTLLTLFLVPPLYALVQRNRTGRPQATVSLPPSLHLLAPGPVQQLKLLALRLREPETLQDLEDLSTIAEEERSRSHYEAGREKLMEGETEAAIWHLEQVAKALPGNFLANLCTAQAMAQWMQHSGWDVGYTARARRYLRKAERLRPEDSRLRELALLLDRIDRTAPGEEAPAP
;
A
#
# COMPACT_ATOMS: atom_id res chain seq x y z
N PRO A 1 30.28 6.82 -5.69
CA PRO A 1 30.93 8.08 -6.12
C PRO A 1 30.79 9.14 -5.01
N VAL A 2 31.78 10.02 -4.88
CA VAL A 2 31.73 11.20 -4.01
C VAL A 2 31.59 12.43 -4.90
N SER A 3 30.74 13.36 -4.48
CA SER A 3 30.63 14.69 -5.10
C SER A 3 30.58 15.72 -3.99
N VAL A 4 31.46 16.72 -4.07
CA VAL A 4 31.56 17.79 -3.08
C VAL A 4 31.58 19.12 -3.82
N LYS A 5 30.77 20.06 -3.34
CA LYS A 5 30.62 21.38 -3.95
C LYS A 5 31.33 22.42 -3.09
N ILE A 6 32.19 23.21 -3.73
CA ILE A 6 32.96 24.27 -3.10
C ILE A 6 32.35 25.59 -3.57
N ARG A 7 31.83 26.38 -2.63
CA ARG A 7 31.07 27.60 -2.90
C ARG A 7 31.76 28.83 -2.35
N GLY A 8 31.87 29.88 -3.14
CA GLY A 8 32.45 31.16 -2.72
C GLY A 8 32.08 32.30 -3.65
N ASP A 9 32.39 33.53 -3.25
CA ASP A 9 32.14 34.72 -4.06
C ASP A 9 33.30 35.00 -5.03
N ASP A 10 34.53 34.67 -4.64
CA ASP A 10 35.74 34.76 -5.47
C ASP A 10 36.10 33.39 -6.07
N ILE A 11 36.20 33.34 -7.39
CA ILE A 11 36.53 32.10 -8.12
C ILE A 11 37.98 31.67 -7.90
N GLU A 12 38.92 32.59 -7.73
CA GLU A 12 40.33 32.25 -7.55
C GLU A 12 40.54 31.60 -6.17
N GLU A 13 39.85 32.10 -5.15
CA GLU A 13 39.81 31.47 -3.82
C GLU A 13 39.16 30.09 -3.86
N VAL A 14 38.04 29.95 -4.58
CA VAL A 14 37.35 28.66 -4.78
C VAL A 14 38.24 27.65 -5.52
N ARG A 15 38.96 28.07 -6.57
CA ARG A 15 39.92 27.23 -7.32
C ARG A 15 41.08 26.78 -6.44
N ALA A 16 41.65 27.70 -5.67
CA ALA A 16 42.74 27.38 -4.75
C ALA A 16 42.30 26.38 -3.67
N ALA A 17 41.11 26.58 -3.10
CA ALA A 17 40.50 25.66 -2.16
C ALA A 17 40.22 24.28 -2.79
N ALA A 18 39.71 24.24 -4.03
CA ALA A 18 39.45 23.01 -4.76
C ALA A 18 40.72 22.21 -5.04
N ALA A 19 41.77 22.85 -5.56
CA ALA A 19 43.05 22.20 -5.81
C ALA A 19 43.67 21.64 -4.52
N ARG A 20 43.57 22.41 -3.42
CA ARG A 20 44.06 21.97 -2.11
C ARG A 20 43.26 20.77 -1.58
N LEU A 21 41.95 20.79 -1.72
CA LEU A 21 41.08 19.69 -1.33
C LEU A 21 41.36 18.43 -2.16
N GLN A 22 41.48 18.56 -3.49
CA GLN A 22 41.82 17.44 -4.39
C GLN A 22 43.14 16.77 -3.99
N GLN A 23 44.18 17.56 -3.70
CA GLN A 23 45.47 17.05 -3.24
C GLN A 23 45.35 16.24 -1.93
N ARG A 24 44.50 16.69 -1.00
CA ARG A 24 44.26 15.98 0.27
C ARG A 24 43.36 14.76 0.09
N MET A 25 42.37 14.82 -0.82
CA MET A 25 41.51 13.69 -1.16
C MET A 25 42.29 12.51 -1.74
N ALA A 26 43.35 12.78 -2.51
CA ALA A 26 44.24 11.74 -3.05
C ALA A 26 44.95 10.92 -1.96
N SER A 27 45.05 11.43 -0.72
CA SER A 27 45.64 10.69 0.40
C SER A 27 44.67 9.72 1.08
N ILE A 28 43.38 9.75 0.73
CA ILE A 28 42.35 8.90 1.33
C ILE A 28 42.34 7.54 0.62
N PRO A 29 42.55 6.42 1.34
CA PRO A 29 42.45 5.09 0.74
C PRO A 29 41.07 4.85 0.14
N GLY A 30 41.02 4.35 -1.10
CA GLY A 30 39.79 4.00 -1.80
C GLY A 30 39.16 5.11 -2.65
N ILE A 31 39.70 6.35 -2.63
CA ILE A 31 39.29 7.40 -3.57
C ILE A 31 40.16 7.34 -4.83
N ARG A 32 39.52 7.33 -6.00
CA ARG A 32 40.17 7.29 -7.33
C ARG A 32 39.54 8.34 -8.25
N ASP A 33 40.21 8.63 -9.35
CA ASP A 33 39.69 9.47 -10.44
C ASP A 33 39.07 10.79 -9.96
N ILE A 34 39.87 11.53 -9.17
CA ILE A 34 39.46 12.83 -8.64
C ILE A 34 39.53 13.85 -9.77
N ASP A 35 38.39 14.44 -10.11
CA ASP A 35 38.25 15.45 -11.14
C ASP A 35 37.47 16.67 -10.62
N ASN A 36 37.50 17.77 -11.37
CA ASN A 36 36.65 18.93 -11.11
C ASN A 36 36.01 19.46 -12.39
N ASP A 37 34.96 20.25 -12.21
CA ASP A 37 34.23 20.89 -13.31
C ASP A 37 34.78 22.28 -13.71
N ASP A 38 36.01 22.64 -13.30
CA ASP A 38 36.68 23.88 -13.68
C ASP A 38 37.23 23.77 -15.11
N VAL A 39 36.32 23.75 -16.07
CA VAL A 39 36.66 23.74 -17.49
C VAL A 39 37.01 25.17 -17.91
N ARG A 40 38.31 25.43 -18.10
CA ARG A 40 38.75 26.62 -18.82
C ARG A 40 38.27 26.49 -20.27
N ALA A 41 37.43 27.40 -20.74
CA ALA A 41 37.20 27.46 -22.17
C ALA A 41 38.47 27.96 -22.84
N GLY A 42 38.54 27.68 -24.13
CA GLY A 42 39.61 28.19 -24.96
C GLY A 42 39.66 29.71 -24.97
N THR A 43 40.36 30.22 -25.96
CA THR A 43 40.57 31.64 -26.11
C THR A 43 39.32 32.33 -26.65
N GLN A 44 38.83 33.38 -25.98
CA GLN A 44 37.75 34.24 -26.47
C GLN A 44 38.33 35.50 -27.12
N LEU A 45 37.83 35.85 -28.30
CA LEU A 45 38.03 37.15 -28.92
C LEU A 45 36.94 38.11 -28.44
N SER A 46 37.29 39.03 -27.54
CA SER A 46 36.40 40.09 -27.09
C SER A 46 36.50 41.27 -28.05
N LEU A 47 35.37 41.67 -28.64
CA LEU A 47 35.26 42.81 -29.54
C LEU A 47 34.40 43.88 -28.87
N GLN A 48 35.00 45.03 -28.58
CA GLN A 48 34.31 46.20 -28.05
C GLN A 48 34.21 47.25 -29.14
N LEU A 49 33.00 47.73 -29.42
CA LEU A 49 32.77 48.79 -30.41
C LEU A 49 33.52 50.07 -30.00
N ASP A 50 34.31 50.63 -30.92
CA ASP A 50 34.99 51.91 -30.72
C ASP A 50 34.08 53.04 -31.19
N ALA A 51 33.35 53.65 -30.25
CA ALA A 51 32.38 54.70 -30.56
C ALA A 51 33.00 55.89 -31.31
N ASP A 52 34.24 56.28 -30.99
CA ASP A 52 34.92 57.42 -31.60
C ASP A 52 35.35 57.10 -33.05
N ALA A 53 35.76 55.86 -33.30
CA ALA A 53 36.09 55.40 -34.66
C ALA A 53 34.84 55.25 -35.54
N ILE A 54 33.75 54.71 -34.98
CA ILE A 54 32.47 54.52 -35.68
C ILE A 54 31.84 55.88 -36.04
N GLN A 55 31.83 56.84 -35.10
CA GLN A 55 31.33 58.19 -35.37
C GLN A 55 32.14 58.92 -36.44
N ARG A 56 33.48 58.80 -36.43
CA ARG A 56 34.35 59.37 -37.47
C ARG A 56 34.11 58.74 -38.84
N ALA A 57 33.75 57.47 -38.88
CA ALA A 57 33.37 56.76 -40.10
C ALA A 57 31.96 57.13 -40.59
N GLY A 58 31.13 57.77 -39.75
CA GLY A 58 29.75 58.13 -40.09
C GLY A 58 28.82 56.92 -40.23
N ILE A 59 29.14 55.81 -39.57
CA ILE A 59 28.38 54.55 -39.60
C ILE A 59 27.54 54.44 -38.32
N ASP A 60 26.36 53.82 -38.39
CA ASP A 60 25.55 53.52 -37.20
C ASP A 60 26.18 52.35 -36.42
N PRO A 61 26.44 52.47 -35.10
CA PRO A 61 26.86 51.35 -34.26
C PRO A 61 26.01 50.08 -34.42
N ALA A 62 24.71 50.21 -34.70
CA ALA A 62 23.81 49.08 -34.94
C ALA A 62 24.15 48.31 -36.22
N GLU A 63 24.66 48.97 -37.26
CA GLU A 63 25.13 48.33 -38.49
C GLU A 63 26.39 47.50 -38.22
N VAL A 64 27.33 48.04 -37.44
CA VAL A 64 28.55 47.31 -37.04
C VAL A 64 28.20 46.09 -36.18
N ALA A 65 27.26 46.23 -35.24
CA ALA A 65 26.77 45.12 -34.42
C ALA A 65 26.05 44.05 -35.28
N SER A 66 25.29 44.46 -36.29
CA SER A 66 24.61 43.55 -37.22
C SER A 66 25.61 42.76 -38.08
N VAL A 67 26.70 43.40 -38.53
CA VAL A 67 27.80 42.72 -39.21
C VAL A 67 28.45 41.68 -38.29
N LEU A 68 28.75 42.04 -37.04
CA LEU A 68 29.30 41.08 -36.07
C LEU A 68 28.34 39.91 -35.82
N ALA A 69 27.04 40.18 -35.69
CA ALA A 69 26.02 39.16 -35.48
C ALA A 69 25.89 38.21 -36.68
N LEU A 70 25.99 38.69 -37.92
CA LEU A 70 25.98 37.85 -39.14
C LEU A 70 27.06 36.77 -39.15
N TYR A 71 28.21 37.03 -38.53
CA TYR A 71 29.34 36.11 -38.44
C TYR A 71 29.30 35.18 -37.23
N ALA A 72 28.79 35.66 -36.09
CA ALA A 72 28.73 34.88 -34.86
C ALA A 72 27.55 33.89 -34.90
N ASP A 73 26.34 34.36 -34.57
CA ASP A 73 25.16 33.49 -34.50
C ASP A 73 24.27 33.60 -35.74
N GLY A 74 24.47 34.59 -36.61
CA GLY A 74 23.59 34.95 -37.73
C GLY A 74 22.45 35.88 -37.32
N LEU A 75 21.84 36.55 -38.29
CA LEU A 75 20.68 37.41 -38.09
C LEU A 75 19.39 36.68 -38.46
N VAL A 76 18.41 36.65 -37.55
CA VAL A 76 17.06 36.17 -37.87
C VAL A 76 16.36 37.26 -38.67
N VAL A 77 15.96 36.95 -39.90
CA VAL A 77 15.37 37.93 -40.84
C VAL A 77 13.89 37.69 -41.08
N ALA A 78 13.39 36.49 -40.77
CA ALA A 78 11.98 36.13 -40.90
C ALA A 78 11.66 34.90 -40.04
N ASP A 79 10.39 34.73 -39.69
CA ASP A 79 9.87 33.50 -39.11
C ASP A 79 8.93 32.84 -40.14
N MET A 80 9.02 31.51 -40.27
CA MET A 80 8.16 30.72 -41.14
C MET A 80 7.44 29.63 -40.34
N ARG A 81 6.21 29.29 -40.71
CA ARG A 81 5.50 28.14 -40.11
C ARG A 81 5.61 26.94 -41.02
N HIS A 82 6.08 25.82 -40.48
CA HIS A 82 6.16 24.55 -41.18
C HIS A 82 5.68 23.44 -40.25
N GLU A 83 4.72 22.63 -40.73
CA GLU A 83 4.13 21.50 -39.98
C GLU A 83 3.60 21.84 -38.57
N GLY A 84 3.11 23.08 -38.39
CA GLY A 84 2.56 23.55 -37.10
C GLY A 84 3.60 24.13 -36.14
N GLU A 85 4.88 24.08 -36.49
CA GLU A 85 5.99 24.68 -35.72
C GLU A 85 6.46 26.00 -36.35
N THR A 86 6.99 26.91 -35.53
CA THR A 86 7.61 28.17 -35.98
C THR A 86 9.11 27.99 -36.13
N TRP A 87 9.63 28.28 -37.33
CA TRP A 87 11.02 28.15 -37.71
C TRP A 87 11.60 29.54 -37.99
N ASN A 88 12.80 29.81 -37.46
CA ASN A 88 13.46 31.10 -37.67
C ASN A 88 14.39 31.01 -38.89
N VAL A 89 14.14 31.84 -39.90
CA VAL A 89 14.99 31.98 -41.08
C VAL A 89 16.17 32.89 -40.73
N ARG A 90 17.38 32.32 -40.77
CA ARG A 90 18.60 33.01 -40.36
C ARG A 90 19.58 33.22 -41.51
N VAL A 91 20.03 34.45 -41.69
CA VAL A 91 21.13 34.80 -42.59
C VAL A 91 22.44 34.73 -41.82
N LYS A 92 23.37 33.91 -42.32
CA LYS A 92 24.74 33.80 -41.80
C LYS A 92 25.72 34.16 -42.90
N ALA A 93 26.78 34.86 -42.55
CA ALA A 93 27.90 35.03 -43.47
C ALA A 93 28.54 33.67 -43.75
N LEU A 94 29.00 33.44 -44.99
CA LEU A 94 29.75 32.22 -45.31
C LEU A 94 31.05 32.21 -44.47
N PRO A 95 31.35 31.11 -43.76
CA PRO A 95 32.52 31.05 -42.91
C PRO A 95 33.79 31.06 -43.78
N ARG A 96 34.39 32.24 -43.96
CA ARG A 96 35.82 32.32 -44.20
C ARG A 96 36.52 32.00 -42.89
N ASN A 97 37.66 31.33 -42.98
CA ASN A 97 38.38 30.72 -41.85
C ASN A 97 38.45 31.65 -40.62
N LEU A 98 37.48 31.54 -39.69
CA LEU A 98 37.40 32.34 -38.45
C LEU A 98 38.54 32.00 -37.47
N GLN A 99 39.39 31.04 -37.83
CA GLN A 99 40.62 30.72 -37.12
C GLN A 99 41.69 31.82 -37.27
N ASP A 100 41.62 32.64 -38.32
CA ASP A 100 42.49 33.80 -38.49
C ASP A 100 41.79 35.09 -38.08
N VAL A 101 42.08 35.54 -36.86
CA VAL A 101 41.56 36.79 -36.29
C VAL A 101 41.90 37.99 -37.18
N ASN A 102 43.07 38.01 -37.83
CA ASN A 102 43.46 39.14 -38.67
C ASN A 102 42.63 39.19 -39.96
N ALA A 103 42.34 38.03 -40.56
CA ALA A 103 41.46 37.94 -41.73
C ALA A 103 40.03 38.40 -41.41
N PHE A 104 39.55 38.10 -40.20
CA PHE A 104 38.26 38.59 -39.71
C PHE A 104 38.25 40.11 -39.48
N LEU A 105 39.30 40.65 -38.84
CA LEU A 105 39.43 42.09 -38.58
C LEU A 105 39.65 42.91 -39.85
N ALA A 106 40.21 42.33 -40.91
CA ALA A 106 40.38 42.98 -42.20
C ALA A 106 39.07 43.06 -43.02
N TRP A 107 37.96 42.53 -42.52
CA TRP A 107 36.71 42.48 -43.26
C TRP A 107 36.16 43.89 -43.56
N PRO A 108 35.81 44.18 -44.83
CA PRO A 108 35.31 45.49 -45.21
C PRO A 108 33.88 45.71 -44.72
N VAL A 109 33.67 46.82 -44.01
CA VAL A 109 32.36 47.36 -43.64
C VAL A 109 32.06 48.55 -44.55
N GLY A 110 30.93 48.53 -45.24
CA GLY A 110 30.55 49.58 -46.18
C GLY A 110 30.26 50.91 -45.46
N LEU A 111 30.78 52.00 -46.02
CA LEU A 111 30.52 53.36 -45.58
C LEU A 111 29.33 53.94 -46.40
N PRO A 112 28.48 54.79 -45.80
CA PRO A 112 27.39 55.46 -46.50
C PRO A 112 27.85 56.29 -47.73
N GLY A 113 29.11 56.73 -47.73
CA GLY A 113 29.73 57.51 -48.81
C GLY A 113 30.32 56.69 -49.97
N GLY A 114 30.16 55.36 -50.01
CA GLY A 114 30.61 54.52 -51.13
C GLY A 114 32.04 53.99 -51.05
N GLY A 115 32.62 53.91 -49.84
CA GLY A 115 33.88 53.23 -49.57
C GLY A 115 33.72 52.07 -48.59
N ASP A 116 34.81 51.45 -48.16
CA ASP A 116 34.84 50.49 -47.08
C ASP A 116 35.87 50.85 -46.00
N ILE A 117 35.62 50.36 -44.78
CA ILE A 117 36.57 50.45 -43.66
C ILE A 117 36.71 49.06 -43.03
N PRO A 118 37.94 48.59 -42.74
CA PRO A 118 38.12 47.28 -42.11
C PRO A 118 37.53 47.27 -40.70
N LEU A 119 36.84 46.18 -40.34
CA LEU A 119 36.16 45.98 -39.06
C LEU A 119 37.09 46.25 -37.86
N GLY A 120 38.36 45.85 -37.94
CA GLY A 120 39.36 46.06 -36.90
C GLY A 120 39.74 47.52 -36.62
N LYS A 121 39.33 48.47 -37.47
CA LYS A 121 39.44 49.91 -37.19
C LYS A 121 38.21 50.46 -36.45
N LEU A 122 37.11 49.73 -36.45
CA LEU A 122 35.85 50.09 -35.79
C LEU A 122 35.67 49.41 -34.42
N VAL A 123 36.49 48.41 -34.11
CA VAL A 123 36.42 47.64 -32.86
C VAL A 123 37.77 47.56 -32.18
N LYS A 124 37.76 47.71 -30.86
CA LYS A 124 38.87 47.30 -29.99
C LYS A 124 38.75 45.81 -29.77
N HIS A 125 39.78 45.06 -30.12
CA HIS A 125 39.80 43.62 -29.97
C HIS A 125 40.81 43.21 -28.92
N GLU A 126 40.45 42.25 -28.09
CA GLU A 126 41.37 41.63 -27.15
C GLU A 126 41.11 40.14 -27.06
N THR A 127 42.19 39.38 -27.08
CA THR A 127 42.16 37.93 -27.00
C THR A 127 42.43 37.54 -25.55
N ARG A 128 41.41 37.04 -24.85
CA ARG A 128 41.53 36.66 -23.44
C ARG A 128 41.13 35.19 -23.25
N PRO A 129 41.77 34.46 -22.32
CA PRO A 129 41.23 33.18 -21.84
C PRO A 129 39.82 33.43 -21.28
N THR A 130 38.88 32.53 -21.55
CA THR A 130 37.51 32.65 -21.04
C THR A 130 37.15 31.47 -20.15
N GLU A 131 36.16 31.67 -19.29
CA GLU A 131 35.64 30.62 -18.43
C GLU A 131 34.67 29.77 -19.26
N GLY A 132 34.88 28.45 -19.30
CA GLY A 132 34.07 27.59 -20.17
C GLY A 132 32.69 27.30 -19.61
N ASN A 133 32.59 27.28 -18.29
CA ASN A 133 31.32 27.17 -17.61
C ASN A 133 31.39 27.90 -16.28
N ILE A 134 30.46 28.83 -16.04
CA ILE A 134 30.35 29.54 -14.76
C ILE A 134 29.13 28.99 -14.04
N ARG A 135 29.37 28.08 -13.09
CA ARG A 135 28.31 27.44 -12.32
C ARG A 135 28.03 28.22 -11.05
N HIS A 136 26.75 28.39 -10.75
CA HIS A 136 26.29 29.03 -9.53
C HIS A 136 25.32 28.12 -8.79
N GLN A 137 25.41 28.10 -7.47
CA GLN A 137 24.39 27.50 -6.60
C GLN A 137 24.12 28.49 -5.47
N ASP A 138 22.84 28.79 -5.23
CA ASP A 138 22.41 29.81 -4.26
C ASP A 138 23.09 31.17 -4.49
N PHE A 139 23.21 31.59 -5.76
CA PHE A 139 23.85 32.83 -6.21
C PHE A 139 25.36 32.97 -5.92
N ARG A 140 26.02 31.91 -5.45
CA ARG A 140 27.47 31.88 -5.26
C ARG A 140 28.15 31.02 -6.33
N ARG A 141 29.38 31.36 -6.69
CA ARG A 141 30.16 30.56 -7.65
C ARG A 141 30.46 29.20 -7.01
N THR A 142 30.28 28.14 -7.79
CA THR A 142 30.38 26.76 -7.31
C THR A 142 31.27 25.95 -8.22
N LEU A 143 32.21 25.22 -7.63
CA LEU A 143 33.05 24.24 -8.30
C LEU A 143 32.81 22.88 -7.66
N THR A 144 32.47 21.89 -8.46
CA THR A 144 32.17 20.53 -8.03
C THR A 144 33.40 19.67 -8.21
N VAL A 145 33.87 19.08 -7.12
CA VAL A 145 34.92 18.06 -7.12
C VAL A 145 34.24 16.70 -7.04
N THR A 146 34.45 15.86 -8.05
CA THR A 146 33.93 14.49 -8.12
C THR A 146 35.06 13.49 -8.00
N ALA A 147 34.78 12.36 -7.38
CA ALA A 147 35.74 11.26 -7.31
C ALA A 147 35.02 9.91 -7.24
N ASP A 148 35.64 8.90 -7.83
CA ASP A 148 35.16 7.54 -7.73
C ASP A 148 35.64 6.86 -6.46
N LEU A 149 34.83 5.89 -6.02
CA LEU A 149 35.06 5.14 -4.79
C LEU A 149 35.23 3.67 -5.12
N ASP A 150 36.31 3.10 -4.61
CA ASP A 150 36.49 1.66 -4.50
C ASP A 150 35.67 1.15 -3.31
N SER A 151 34.52 0.53 -3.63
CA SER A 151 33.54 0.03 -2.66
C SER A 151 34.06 -1.12 -1.80
N GLU A 152 35.18 -1.77 -2.17
CA GLU A 152 35.82 -2.81 -1.34
C GLU A 152 36.67 -2.21 -0.21
N VAL A 153 37.18 -1.00 -0.39
CA VAL A 153 38.13 -0.36 0.53
C VAL A 153 37.46 0.67 1.43
N THR A 154 36.50 1.44 0.93
CA THR A 154 35.85 2.52 1.72
C THR A 154 34.43 2.80 1.24
N ASP A 155 33.51 2.88 2.20
CA ASP A 155 32.11 3.29 1.95
C ASP A 155 31.96 4.83 1.79
N THR A 156 30.96 5.25 1.03
CA THR A 156 30.62 6.64 0.72
C THR A 156 30.45 7.49 1.97
N LEU A 157 29.81 6.96 3.02
CA LEU A 157 29.59 7.70 4.27
C LEU A 157 30.92 7.97 5.00
N SER A 158 31.84 7.00 4.97
CA SER A 158 33.16 7.10 5.60
C SER A 158 34.07 8.04 4.82
N ALA A 159 34.03 8.00 3.48
CA ALA A 159 34.73 8.94 2.62
C ALA A 159 34.29 10.39 2.88
N ASN A 160 32.98 10.67 2.87
CA ASN A 160 32.44 12.00 3.14
C ASN A 160 32.84 12.53 4.53
N ARG A 161 32.87 11.67 5.55
CA ARG A 161 33.34 12.04 6.90
C ARG A 161 34.82 12.42 6.92
N ARG A 162 35.68 11.67 6.23
CA ARG A 162 37.12 11.96 6.13
C ARG A 162 37.37 13.26 5.37
N ILE A 163 36.67 13.48 4.26
CA ILE A 163 36.76 14.73 3.49
C ILE A 163 36.31 15.93 4.34
N ARG A 164 35.23 15.78 5.13
CA ARG A 164 34.78 16.81 6.07
C ARG A 164 35.79 17.09 7.18
N ALA A 165 36.52 16.08 7.65
CA ALA A 165 37.59 16.28 8.61
C ALA A 165 38.76 17.06 7.98
N LEU A 166 39.19 16.68 6.78
CA LEU A 166 40.24 17.38 6.03
C LEU A 166 39.86 18.83 5.74
N TRP A 167 38.61 19.09 5.34
CA TRP A 167 38.15 20.44 5.09
C TRP A 167 38.22 21.31 6.34
N ARG A 168 37.88 20.79 7.53
CA ARG A 168 37.99 21.55 8.79
C ARG A 168 39.42 22.00 9.10
N GLU A 169 40.43 21.28 8.62
CA GLU A 169 41.83 21.65 8.80
C GLU A 169 42.27 22.78 7.84
N ILE A 170 41.73 22.82 6.62
CA ILE A 170 42.10 23.80 5.58
C ILE A 170 41.13 24.98 5.49
N ALA A 171 39.93 24.88 6.08
CA ALA A 171 38.89 25.90 5.98
C ALA A 171 39.32 27.26 6.55
N ALA A 172 40.25 27.26 7.51
CA ALA A 172 40.79 28.50 8.09
C ALA A 172 41.59 29.32 7.06
N ASP A 173 42.14 28.67 6.02
CA ASP A 173 42.92 29.33 4.98
C ASP A 173 42.03 29.99 3.90
N TYR A 174 40.73 29.67 3.88
CA TYR A 174 39.75 30.10 2.87
C TYR A 174 38.43 30.59 3.51
N PRO A 175 38.43 31.75 4.19
CA PRO A 175 37.26 32.23 4.94
C PRO A 175 36.05 32.58 4.06
N GLY A 176 36.26 32.87 2.77
CA GLY A 176 35.20 33.15 1.80
C GLY A 176 34.54 31.89 1.22
N VAL A 177 35.09 30.71 1.52
CA VAL A 177 34.71 29.45 0.87
C VAL A 177 33.96 28.53 1.85
N THR A 178 32.86 28.00 1.36
CA THR A 178 32.02 27.04 2.09
C THR A 178 31.99 25.71 1.36
N LEU A 179 32.13 24.63 2.12
CA LEU A 179 32.06 23.28 1.58
C LEU A 179 30.66 22.72 1.79
N ASP A 180 30.06 22.29 0.69
CA ASP A 180 28.77 21.66 0.69
C ASP A 180 28.91 20.21 0.24
N PHE A 181 28.45 19.32 1.10
CA PHE A 181 28.40 17.88 0.86
C PHE A 181 27.09 17.44 0.20
N SER A 182 26.27 18.39 -0.31
CA SER A 182 25.07 18.15 -1.10
C SER A 182 25.40 17.33 -2.35
N GLY A 183 25.56 16.04 -2.11
CA GLY A 183 25.68 14.97 -3.07
C GLY A 183 24.44 14.10 -2.99
N GLU A 184 24.35 13.20 -3.97
CA GLU A 184 23.18 12.38 -4.21
C GLU A 184 22.69 11.60 -2.97
N LEU A 185 23.59 11.20 -2.06
CA LEU A 185 23.23 10.50 -0.83
C LEU A 185 22.48 11.39 0.18
N ASP A 186 22.84 12.67 0.30
CA ASP A 186 22.15 13.58 1.22
C ASP A 186 20.78 13.98 0.65
N ASP A 187 20.67 14.17 -0.67
CA ASP A 187 19.39 14.35 -1.37
C ASP A 187 18.47 13.13 -1.19
N ILE A 188 19.02 11.91 -1.25
CA ILE A 188 18.27 10.67 -0.99
C ILE A 188 17.80 10.63 0.47
N LYS A 189 18.63 10.98 1.45
CA LYS A 189 18.23 10.99 2.87
C LYS A 189 17.17 12.04 3.16
N GLU A 190 17.31 13.23 2.60
CA GLU A 190 16.32 14.30 2.74
C GLU A 190 14.99 13.87 2.11
N SER A 191 15.04 13.27 0.92
CA SER A 191 13.86 12.73 0.23
C SER A 191 13.20 11.61 1.04
N LEU A 192 13.97 10.64 1.56
CA LEU A 192 13.47 9.58 2.44
C LEU A 192 12.83 10.15 3.71
N GLY A 193 13.46 11.15 4.34
CA GLY A 193 12.93 11.81 5.52
C GLY A 193 11.61 12.53 5.25
N SER A 194 11.53 13.23 4.13
CA SER A 194 10.29 13.89 3.68
C SER A 194 9.20 12.89 3.33
N MET A 195 9.52 11.82 2.62
CA MET A 195 8.60 10.72 2.31
C MET A 195 8.09 10.03 3.58
N ALA A 196 8.95 9.74 4.54
CA ALA A 196 8.56 9.13 5.80
C ALA A 196 7.59 10.03 6.59
N ARG A 197 7.84 11.34 6.64
CA ARG A 197 6.91 12.31 7.26
C ARG A 197 5.55 12.34 6.56
N LEU A 198 5.55 12.39 5.22
CA LEU A 198 4.31 12.39 4.43
C LEU A 198 3.56 11.06 4.54
N PHE A 199 4.27 9.95 4.59
CA PHE A 199 3.70 8.62 4.79
C PHE A 199 3.04 8.51 6.16
N LEU A 200 3.72 8.93 7.23
CA LEU A 200 3.15 8.95 8.58
C LEU A 200 1.93 9.87 8.67
N LEU A 201 1.98 11.04 8.02
CA LEU A 201 0.83 11.95 7.93
C LEU A 201 -0.35 11.28 7.20
N GLY A 202 -0.10 10.61 6.07
CA GLY A 202 -1.11 9.88 5.30
C GLY A 202 -1.72 8.72 6.09
N VAL A 203 -0.90 7.90 6.74
CA VAL A 203 -1.35 6.82 7.65
C VAL A 203 -2.16 7.39 8.82
N GLY A 204 -1.74 8.53 9.39
CA GLY A 204 -2.48 9.24 10.42
C GLY A 204 -3.85 9.75 9.96
N LEU A 205 -3.93 10.25 8.72
CA LEU A 205 -5.20 10.68 8.12
C LEU A 205 -6.14 9.49 7.87
N ILE A 206 -5.62 8.39 7.32
CA ILE A 206 -6.36 7.14 7.16
C ILE A 206 -6.86 6.65 8.52
N TYR A 207 -6.01 6.68 9.56
CA TYR A 207 -6.39 6.31 10.92
C TYR A 207 -7.56 7.16 11.44
N MET A 208 -7.50 8.50 11.28
CA MET A 208 -8.59 9.39 11.71
C MET A 208 -9.90 9.13 10.98
N ILE A 209 -9.85 8.95 9.65
CA ILE A 209 -11.04 8.68 8.83
C ILE A 209 -11.66 7.34 9.26
N LEU A 210 -10.85 6.29 9.41
CA LEU A 210 -11.33 4.99 9.87
C LEU A 210 -11.83 5.04 11.31
N GLY A 211 -11.18 5.81 12.18
CA GLY A 211 -11.59 5.98 13.58
C GLY A 211 -13.00 6.58 13.70
N THR A 212 -13.31 7.57 12.87
CA THR A 212 -14.66 8.16 12.82
C THR A 212 -15.67 7.21 12.18
N GLN A 213 -15.30 6.51 11.10
CA GLN A 213 -16.18 5.58 10.39
C GLN A 213 -16.56 4.34 11.25
N PHE A 214 -15.58 3.74 11.91
CA PHE A 214 -15.77 2.53 12.73
C PHE A 214 -16.13 2.82 14.19
N ARG A 215 -16.13 4.10 14.61
CA ARG A 215 -16.37 4.54 16.01
C ARG A 215 -15.51 3.76 17.02
N SER A 216 -14.27 3.46 16.66
CA SER A 216 -13.37 2.59 17.41
C SER A 216 -11.92 2.97 17.14
N TYR A 217 -11.08 3.01 18.17
CA TYR A 217 -9.64 3.32 18.03
C TYR A 217 -8.78 2.10 17.67
N LEU A 218 -9.23 0.88 18.02
CA LEU A 218 -8.47 -0.36 17.81
C LEU A 218 -8.71 -0.97 16.41
N GLN A 219 -9.89 -0.77 15.83
CA GLN A 219 -10.20 -1.33 14.51
C GLN A 219 -9.42 -0.65 13.36
N PRO A 220 -9.24 0.68 13.36
CA PRO A 220 -8.33 1.35 12.42
C PRO A 220 -6.89 0.86 12.54
N LEU A 221 -6.40 0.67 13.77
CA LEU A 221 -5.04 0.15 14.00
C LEU A 221 -4.90 -1.27 13.43
N LEU A 222 -5.93 -2.11 13.63
CA LEU A 222 -5.99 -3.45 13.03
C LEU A 222 -5.95 -3.40 11.49
N ILE A 223 -6.70 -2.49 10.88
CA ILE A 223 -6.66 -2.28 9.42
C ILE A 223 -5.25 -1.88 8.98
N LEU A 224 -4.62 -0.95 9.68
CA LEU A 224 -3.25 -0.50 9.35
C LEU A 224 -2.19 -1.58 9.53
N THR A 225 -2.47 -2.71 10.19
CA THR A 225 -1.55 -3.86 10.20
C THR A 225 -1.36 -4.49 8.83
N THR A 226 -2.24 -4.23 7.85
CA THR A 226 -2.03 -4.70 6.47
C THR A 226 -0.89 -3.96 5.77
N VAL A 227 -0.55 -2.74 6.20
CA VAL A 227 0.54 -1.95 5.61
C VAL A 227 1.91 -2.63 5.75
N PRO A 228 2.36 -3.05 6.95
CA PRO A 228 3.61 -3.81 7.08
C PRO A 228 3.52 -5.19 6.39
N MET A 229 2.35 -5.83 6.36
CA MET A 229 2.16 -7.09 5.62
C MET A 229 2.41 -6.89 4.11
N ALA A 230 1.88 -5.81 3.55
CA ALA A 230 2.08 -5.43 2.16
C ALA A 230 3.54 -5.09 1.86
N PHE A 231 4.23 -4.40 2.78
CA PHE A 231 5.65 -4.10 2.65
C PHE A 231 6.51 -5.38 2.56
N THR A 232 6.19 -6.43 3.33
CA THR A 232 6.86 -7.74 3.19
C THR A 232 6.74 -8.30 1.77
N GLY A 233 5.56 -8.18 1.15
CA GLY A 233 5.35 -8.58 -0.24
C GLY A 233 6.17 -7.77 -1.25
N VAL A 234 6.28 -6.46 -1.02
CA VAL A 234 7.12 -5.57 -1.85
C VAL A 234 8.58 -6.02 -1.79
N VAL A 235 9.12 -6.21 -0.60
CA VAL A 235 10.54 -6.61 -0.42
C VAL A 235 10.82 -7.94 -1.11
N LEU A 236 9.92 -8.92 -0.96
CA LEU A 236 10.02 -10.20 -1.67
C LEU A 236 9.96 -10.02 -3.19
N GLY A 237 9.05 -9.20 -3.69
CA GLY A 237 8.92 -8.92 -5.12
C GLY A 237 10.15 -8.24 -5.71
N LEU A 238 10.70 -7.23 -5.02
CA LEU A 238 11.91 -6.54 -5.44
C LEU A 238 13.11 -7.49 -5.47
N LEU A 239 13.24 -8.37 -4.46
CA LEU A 239 14.30 -9.36 -4.40
C LEU A 239 14.20 -10.40 -5.52
N VAL A 240 12.99 -10.87 -5.85
CA VAL A 240 12.77 -11.87 -6.92
C VAL A 240 13.07 -11.29 -8.31
N ASN A 241 12.91 -9.98 -8.49
CA ASN A 241 13.13 -9.30 -9.78
C ASN A 241 14.48 -8.56 -9.85
N ASP A 242 15.36 -8.73 -8.85
CA ASP A 242 16.65 -8.03 -8.73
C ASP A 242 16.54 -6.49 -8.86
N ILE A 243 15.40 -5.93 -8.41
CA ILE A 243 15.16 -4.49 -8.42
C ILE A 243 15.62 -3.89 -7.09
N PRO A 244 16.54 -2.90 -7.07
CA PRO A 244 16.99 -2.28 -5.84
C PRO A 244 15.87 -1.46 -5.18
N LEU A 245 15.85 -1.45 -3.85
CA LEU A 245 14.99 -0.55 -3.10
C LEU A 245 15.47 0.90 -3.29
N SER A 246 14.70 1.68 -4.05
CA SER A 246 14.97 3.08 -4.39
C SER A 246 13.82 3.99 -3.97
N LEU A 247 14.04 5.31 -4.04
CA LEU A 247 12.99 6.33 -3.84
C LEU A 247 11.77 6.07 -4.73
N VAL A 248 12.00 5.59 -5.96
CA VAL A 248 10.95 5.25 -6.92
C VAL A 248 10.10 4.09 -6.42
N THR A 249 10.73 2.98 -5.99
CA THR A 249 9.99 1.84 -5.43
C THR A 249 9.23 2.19 -4.15
N LEU A 250 9.72 3.17 -3.37
CA LEU A 250 9.05 3.62 -2.16
C LEU A 250 7.73 4.37 -2.45
N TYR A 251 7.62 5.08 -3.59
CA TYR A 251 6.32 5.60 -4.03
C TYR A 251 5.29 4.48 -4.22
N GLY A 252 5.71 3.34 -4.77
CA GLY A 252 4.87 2.14 -4.89
C GLY A 252 4.41 1.62 -3.53
N VAL A 253 5.29 1.58 -2.52
CA VAL A 253 4.95 1.20 -1.14
C VAL A 253 3.90 2.13 -0.54
N ILE A 254 4.07 3.45 -0.71
CA ILE A 254 3.15 4.46 -0.18
C ILE A 254 1.76 4.31 -0.83
N ALA A 255 1.70 4.14 -2.15
CA ALA A 255 0.44 3.93 -2.87
C ALA A 255 -0.23 2.61 -2.45
N LEU A 256 0.55 1.54 -2.30
CA LEU A 256 0.08 0.22 -1.90
C LEU A 256 -0.56 0.22 -0.51
N ALA A 257 -0.08 1.04 0.43
CA ALA A 257 -0.65 1.10 1.78
C ALA A 257 -2.15 1.39 1.79
N GLY A 258 -2.62 2.31 0.93
CA GLY A 258 -4.05 2.62 0.79
C GLY A 258 -4.84 1.49 0.11
N ILE A 259 -4.27 0.89 -0.93
CA ILE A 259 -4.89 -0.22 -1.69
C ILE A 259 -5.05 -1.44 -0.77
N ALA A 260 -3.99 -1.81 -0.04
CA ALA A 260 -3.98 -2.94 0.89
C ALA A 260 -4.92 -2.73 2.10
N ALA A 261 -5.12 -1.50 2.55
CA ALA A 261 -6.06 -1.20 3.63
C ALA A 261 -7.52 -1.50 3.24
N ASN A 262 -7.89 -1.33 1.96
CA ASN A 262 -9.25 -1.55 1.46
C ASN A 262 -9.75 -2.98 1.72
N ASP A 263 -8.91 -3.99 1.51
CA ASP A 263 -9.27 -5.40 1.71
C ASP A 263 -9.68 -5.67 3.18
N ALA A 264 -8.90 -5.13 4.12
CA ALA A 264 -9.21 -5.23 5.55
C ALA A 264 -10.46 -4.44 5.95
N ILE A 265 -10.68 -3.25 5.38
CA ILE A 265 -11.88 -2.43 5.63
C ILE A 265 -13.16 -3.22 5.29
N VAL A 266 -13.20 -3.85 4.12
CA VAL A 266 -14.37 -4.61 3.65
C VAL A 266 -14.61 -5.85 4.52
N LEU A 267 -13.54 -6.54 4.92
CA LEU A 267 -13.63 -7.72 5.80
C LEU A 267 -14.13 -7.34 7.20
N ILE A 268 -13.51 -6.35 7.84
CA ILE A 268 -13.81 -5.92 9.21
C ILE A 268 -15.21 -5.28 9.30
N SER A 269 -15.60 -4.46 8.33
CA SER A 269 -16.96 -3.89 8.29
C SER A 269 -18.03 -4.98 8.20
N THR A 270 -17.77 -6.05 7.45
CA THR A 270 -18.68 -7.20 7.33
C THR A 270 -18.69 -8.02 8.62
N ALA A 271 -17.53 -8.21 9.25
CA ALA A 271 -17.43 -8.88 10.56
C ALA A 271 -18.20 -8.12 11.64
N ASN A 272 -18.08 -6.78 11.69
CA ASN A 272 -18.84 -5.93 12.62
C ASN A 272 -20.35 -6.07 12.39
N ARG A 273 -20.82 -5.99 11.13
CA ARG A 273 -22.24 -6.17 10.80
C ARG A 273 -22.76 -7.55 11.21
N ASN A 274 -21.98 -8.60 10.95
CA ASN A 274 -22.35 -9.94 11.35
C ASN A 274 -22.33 -10.11 12.88
N LEU A 275 -21.41 -9.45 13.59
CA LEU A 275 -21.33 -9.49 15.04
C LEU A 275 -22.53 -8.80 15.68
N ALA A 276 -22.93 -7.65 15.17
CA ALA A 276 -24.15 -6.95 15.60
C ALA A 276 -25.41 -7.82 15.41
N ARG A 277 -25.44 -8.65 14.36
CA ARG A 277 -26.56 -9.52 14.02
C ARG A 277 -26.59 -10.85 14.80
N THR A 278 -25.43 -11.45 15.04
CA THR A 278 -25.33 -12.82 15.61
C THR A 278 -25.00 -12.84 17.09
N GLY A 279 -24.50 -11.73 17.66
CA GLY A 279 -24.03 -11.64 19.05
C GLY A 279 -22.79 -12.50 19.37
N ARG A 280 -22.34 -13.37 18.46
CA ARG A 280 -21.26 -14.33 18.66
C ARG A 280 -20.08 -14.04 17.74
N LEU A 281 -18.88 -13.94 18.32
CA LEU A 281 -17.66 -13.57 17.61
C LEU A 281 -17.22 -14.56 16.53
N GLY A 282 -17.06 -15.84 16.88
CA GLY A 282 -16.62 -16.86 15.93
C GLY A 282 -17.51 -16.94 14.68
N PRO A 283 -18.84 -17.06 14.83
CA PRO A 283 -19.77 -17.11 13.70
C PRO A 283 -19.72 -15.86 12.83
N ALA A 284 -19.64 -14.68 13.45
CA ALA A 284 -19.58 -13.42 12.73
C ALA A 284 -18.36 -13.32 11.81
N ILE A 285 -17.20 -13.77 12.30
CA ILE A 285 -15.92 -13.73 11.58
C ILE A 285 -15.90 -14.74 10.44
N VAL A 286 -16.31 -15.99 10.70
CA VAL A 286 -16.33 -17.05 9.67
C VAL A 286 -17.28 -16.68 8.54
N LEU A 287 -18.46 -16.15 8.86
CA LEU A 287 -19.42 -15.70 7.86
C LEU A 287 -18.88 -14.51 7.05
N ALA A 288 -18.16 -13.58 7.69
CA ALA A 288 -17.54 -12.46 7.00
C ALA A 288 -16.44 -12.93 6.04
N ALA A 289 -15.54 -13.80 6.51
CA ALA A 289 -14.46 -14.36 5.71
C ALA A 289 -15.01 -15.11 4.48
N ARG A 290 -15.99 -16.01 4.68
CA ARG A 290 -16.62 -16.76 3.57
C ARG A 290 -17.27 -15.85 2.52
N ARG A 291 -17.96 -14.79 2.95
CA ARG A 291 -18.64 -13.87 2.04
C ARG A 291 -17.70 -12.90 1.33
N ARG A 292 -16.52 -12.63 1.89
CA ARG A 292 -15.59 -11.63 1.39
C ARG A 292 -14.38 -12.20 0.67
N LEU A 293 -14.07 -13.48 0.83
CA LEU A 293 -12.94 -14.13 0.17
C LEU A 293 -12.94 -13.90 -1.35
N LEU A 294 -14.02 -14.28 -2.04
CA LEU A 294 -14.06 -14.16 -3.51
C LEU A 294 -14.07 -12.70 -4.00
N PRO A 295 -14.90 -11.78 -3.44
CA PRO A 295 -14.84 -10.37 -3.82
C PRO A 295 -13.46 -9.72 -3.64
N ILE A 296 -12.77 -9.99 -2.52
CA ILE A 296 -11.44 -9.43 -2.23
C ILE A 296 -10.39 -9.97 -3.22
N VAL A 297 -10.46 -11.25 -3.56
CA VAL A 297 -9.55 -11.86 -4.55
C VAL A 297 -9.77 -11.25 -5.93
N ILE A 298 -11.03 -11.04 -6.35
CA ILE A 298 -11.34 -10.45 -7.66
C ILE A 298 -10.82 -9.01 -7.77
N THR A 299 -11.02 -8.17 -6.75
CA THR A 299 -10.52 -6.79 -6.75
C THR A 299 -9.00 -6.74 -6.78
N SER A 300 -8.34 -7.59 -6.00
CA SER A 300 -6.88 -7.66 -5.97
C SER A 300 -6.32 -8.15 -7.31
N LEU A 301 -6.93 -9.18 -7.89
CA LEU A 301 -6.51 -9.73 -9.18
C LEU A 301 -6.70 -8.74 -10.33
N THR A 302 -7.78 -7.96 -10.32
CA THR A 302 -8.01 -6.92 -11.34
C THR A 302 -7.00 -5.79 -11.23
N THR A 303 -6.67 -5.34 -10.01
CA THR A 303 -5.59 -4.35 -9.81
C THR A 303 -4.23 -4.89 -10.23
N MET A 304 -3.90 -6.13 -9.85
CA MET A 304 -2.67 -6.79 -10.28
C MET A 304 -2.61 -6.89 -11.80
N ALA A 305 -3.66 -7.39 -12.46
CA ALA A 305 -3.70 -7.54 -13.92
C ALA A 305 -3.52 -6.20 -14.65
N GLY A 306 -4.10 -5.12 -14.15
CA GLY A 306 -3.95 -3.78 -14.73
C GLY A 306 -2.52 -3.23 -14.65
N LEU A 307 -1.80 -3.52 -13.56
CA LEU A 307 -0.42 -3.08 -13.37
C LEU A 307 0.62 -4.10 -13.84
N PHE A 308 0.22 -5.35 -14.10
CA PHE A 308 1.11 -6.43 -14.47
C PHE A 308 1.82 -6.17 -15.80
N SER A 309 1.12 -5.59 -16.79
CA SER A 309 1.73 -5.25 -18.08
C SER A 309 2.86 -4.23 -17.93
N LEU A 310 2.72 -3.29 -16.99
CA LEU A 310 3.71 -2.27 -16.67
C LEU A 310 4.87 -2.84 -15.86
N ALA A 311 4.58 -3.74 -14.92
CA ALA A 311 5.60 -4.47 -14.17
C ALA A 311 6.43 -5.40 -15.07
N ALA A 312 5.80 -6.05 -16.06
CA ALA A 312 6.44 -6.98 -16.98
C ALA A 312 7.15 -6.30 -18.17
N GLY A 313 6.95 -5.00 -18.38
CA GLY A 313 7.65 -4.24 -19.44
C GLY A 313 7.26 -4.60 -20.88
N TRP A 314 6.08 -5.21 -21.11
CA TRP A 314 5.69 -5.71 -22.45
C TRP A 314 5.61 -4.67 -23.57
N GLY A 315 5.51 -3.38 -23.24
CA GLY A 315 5.51 -2.26 -24.19
C GLY A 315 6.77 -1.39 -24.14
N GLY A 316 7.79 -1.80 -23.40
CA GLY A 316 9.01 -1.03 -23.11
C GLY A 316 9.31 -0.98 -21.61
N GLU A 317 10.59 -1.03 -21.26
CA GLU A 317 11.04 -0.93 -19.88
C GLU A 317 11.08 0.53 -19.43
N SER A 318 10.32 0.85 -18.38
CA SER A 318 10.39 2.16 -17.72
C SER A 318 11.21 2.05 -16.45
N LEU A 319 12.32 2.78 -16.40
CA LEU A 319 13.18 2.95 -15.21
C LEU A 319 12.40 3.48 -13.99
N VAL A 320 11.27 4.17 -14.22
CA VAL A 320 10.45 4.76 -13.17
C VAL A 320 9.23 3.89 -12.87
N TRP A 321 8.43 3.58 -13.89
CA TRP A 321 7.12 2.98 -13.69
C TRP A 321 7.15 1.45 -13.51
N GLY A 322 8.14 0.76 -14.08
CA GLY A 322 8.30 -0.69 -13.93
C GLY A 322 8.54 -1.10 -12.46
N PRO A 323 9.50 -0.48 -11.76
CA PRO A 323 9.75 -0.74 -10.34
C PRO A 323 8.56 -0.42 -9.44
N VAL A 324 7.83 0.68 -9.71
CA VAL A 324 6.61 1.06 -8.96
C VAL A 324 5.52 0.01 -9.13
N ALA A 325 5.25 -0.41 -10.37
CA ALA A 325 4.24 -1.41 -10.66
C ALA A 325 4.59 -2.76 -10.05
N THR A 326 5.86 -3.16 -10.11
CA THR A 326 6.36 -4.41 -9.52
C THR A 326 6.15 -4.43 -8.00
N ALA A 327 6.49 -3.33 -7.32
CA ALA A 327 6.24 -3.19 -5.89
C ALA A 327 4.75 -3.36 -5.56
N ILE A 328 3.85 -2.70 -6.30
CA ILE A 328 2.41 -2.79 -6.03
C ILE A 328 1.86 -4.20 -6.32
N VAL A 329 2.23 -4.83 -7.43
CA VAL A 329 1.71 -6.15 -7.82
C VAL A 329 2.10 -7.22 -6.79
N TRP A 330 3.38 -7.31 -6.45
CA TRP A 330 3.87 -8.29 -5.47
C TRP A 330 3.39 -7.98 -4.05
N GLY A 331 3.42 -6.71 -3.68
CA GLY A 331 2.95 -6.25 -2.38
C GLY A 331 1.46 -6.52 -2.18
N LEU A 332 0.63 -6.27 -3.20
CA LEU A 332 -0.81 -6.55 -3.16
C LEU A 332 -1.07 -8.06 -3.10
N GLY A 333 -0.45 -8.85 -3.98
CA GLY A 333 -0.63 -10.31 -4.00
C GLY A 333 -0.33 -10.95 -2.64
N PHE A 334 0.79 -10.57 -2.02
CA PHE A 334 1.14 -11.08 -0.69
C PHE A 334 0.25 -10.49 0.40
N SER A 335 -0.05 -9.19 0.36
CA SER A 335 -0.91 -8.52 1.34
C SER A 335 -2.31 -9.11 1.38
N THR A 336 -2.93 -9.34 0.22
CA THR A 336 -4.28 -9.89 0.13
C THR A 336 -4.34 -11.30 0.72
N LEU A 337 -3.33 -12.13 0.44
CA LEU A 337 -3.21 -13.45 1.03
C LEU A 337 -3.10 -13.34 2.57
N LEU A 338 -2.15 -12.55 3.07
CA LEU A 338 -1.97 -12.36 4.51
C LEU A 338 -3.21 -11.76 5.17
N THR A 339 -3.88 -10.82 4.52
CA THR A 339 -5.10 -10.17 5.03
C THR A 339 -6.22 -11.19 5.24
N LEU A 340 -6.44 -12.10 4.28
CA LEU A 340 -7.48 -13.12 4.38
C LEU A 340 -7.24 -14.13 5.52
N PHE A 341 -5.98 -14.44 5.84
CA PHE A 341 -5.64 -15.43 6.88
C PHE A 341 -5.37 -14.80 8.25
N LEU A 342 -4.75 -13.62 8.30
CA LEU A 342 -4.23 -13.02 9.53
C LEU A 342 -5.20 -11.99 10.14
N VAL A 343 -6.00 -11.28 9.34
CA VAL A 343 -6.98 -10.31 9.89
C VAL A 343 -8.10 -10.99 10.68
N PRO A 344 -8.71 -12.12 10.26
CA PRO A 344 -9.75 -12.78 11.05
C PRO A 344 -9.34 -13.14 12.50
N PRO A 345 -8.19 -13.81 12.75
CA PRO A 345 -7.76 -14.10 14.13
C PRO A 345 -7.36 -12.84 14.89
N LEU A 346 -6.72 -11.85 14.25
CA LEU A 346 -6.41 -10.58 14.90
C LEU A 346 -7.67 -9.82 15.33
N TYR A 347 -8.70 -9.80 14.48
CA TYR A 347 -10.01 -9.23 14.82
C TYR A 347 -10.65 -9.98 16.00
N ALA A 348 -10.57 -11.31 16.02
CA ALA A 348 -11.06 -12.11 17.15
C ALA A 348 -10.38 -11.73 18.47
N LEU A 349 -9.06 -11.53 18.47
CA LEU A 349 -8.29 -11.12 19.65
C LEU A 349 -8.72 -9.75 20.16
N VAL A 350 -8.82 -8.76 19.26
CA VAL A 350 -9.22 -7.39 19.61
C VAL A 350 -10.63 -7.35 20.20
N GLN A 351 -11.56 -8.13 19.64
CA GLN A 351 -12.97 -8.06 20.01
C GLN A 351 -13.34 -9.01 21.18
N ARG A 352 -12.55 -10.05 21.44
CA ARG A 352 -12.70 -10.93 22.62
C ARG A 352 -12.60 -10.14 23.93
N ASN A 353 -11.69 -9.16 23.99
CA ASN A 353 -11.54 -8.29 25.16
C ASN A 353 -12.72 -7.34 25.39
N ARG A 354 -13.60 -7.13 24.40
CA ARG A 354 -14.78 -6.25 24.49
C ARG A 354 -16.08 -6.98 24.83
N THR A 355 -16.14 -8.30 24.68
CA THR A 355 -17.38 -9.10 24.77
C THR A 355 -17.44 -9.99 26.01
N GLY A 356 -16.75 -9.62 27.09
CA GLY A 356 -16.71 -10.34 28.38
C GLY A 356 -18.03 -10.45 29.16
N ARG A 357 -19.19 -10.42 28.50
CA ARG A 357 -20.48 -10.79 29.10
C ARG A 357 -20.93 -12.14 28.54
N PRO A 358 -20.98 -13.22 29.35
CA PRO A 358 -21.63 -14.46 28.93
C PRO A 358 -23.11 -14.16 28.70
N GLN A 359 -23.56 -14.30 27.45
CA GLN A 359 -24.97 -14.12 27.11
C GLN A 359 -25.76 -15.38 27.49
N ALA A 360 -26.89 -15.16 28.17
CA ALA A 360 -27.71 -16.18 28.81
C ALA A 360 -28.21 -17.24 27.83
N THR A 361 -27.87 -18.50 28.11
CA THR A 361 -28.58 -19.67 27.57
C THR A 361 -30.05 -19.56 27.95
N VAL A 362 -30.93 -19.37 26.97
CA VAL A 362 -32.39 -19.49 27.17
C VAL A 362 -32.66 -20.94 27.61
N SER A 363 -33.16 -21.12 28.83
CA SER A 363 -33.50 -22.43 29.39
C SER A 363 -34.65 -23.07 28.62
N LEU A 364 -34.50 -24.35 28.26
CA LEU A 364 -35.54 -25.17 27.62
C LEU A 364 -36.80 -25.25 28.52
N PRO A 365 -38.02 -25.28 27.93
CA PRO A 365 -39.24 -25.57 28.68
C PRO A 365 -39.21 -26.96 29.34
N PRO A 366 -39.77 -27.15 30.55
CA PRO A 366 -39.80 -28.43 31.28
C PRO A 366 -40.40 -29.60 30.48
N SER A 367 -41.37 -29.32 29.63
CA SER A 367 -42.15 -30.22 28.78
C SER A 367 -41.37 -30.83 27.62
N LEU A 368 -40.24 -30.23 27.24
CA LEU A 368 -39.32 -30.76 26.23
C LEU A 368 -38.18 -31.59 26.86
N HIS A 369 -38.11 -31.78 28.18
CA HIS A 369 -37.17 -32.73 28.79
C HIS A 369 -37.65 -34.18 28.63
N LEU A 370 -37.79 -34.66 27.39
CA LEU A 370 -38.08 -36.06 27.07
C LEU A 370 -36.89 -37.01 27.31
N LEU A 371 -35.73 -36.45 27.67
CA LEU A 371 -34.47 -37.15 27.91
C LEU A 371 -33.85 -36.69 29.25
N ALA A 372 -34.56 -36.88 30.38
CA ALA A 372 -33.97 -37.10 31.71
C ALA A 372 -35.06 -37.33 32.77
N PRO A 373 -34.84 -38.30 33.66
CA PRO A 373 -34.69 -37.86 35.05
C PRO A 373 -33.38 -38.36 35.65
N GLY A 374 -32.55 -37.43 36.11
CA GLY A 374 -31.50 -37.74 37.09
C GLY A 374 -32.11 -38.18 38.43
N PRO A 375 -31.31 -38.72 39.37
CA PRO A 375 -31.80 -39.35 40.61
C PRO A 375 -32.64 -38.41 41.50
N VAL A 376 -32.33 -37.11 41.49
CA VAL A 376 -33.09 -36.09 42.24
C VAL A 376 -34.45 -35.78 41.58
N GLN A 377 -34.52 -35.89 40.25
CA GLN A 377 -35.75 -35.71 39.49
C GLN A 377 -36.63 -36.97 39.56
N GLN A 378 -36.03 -38.16 39.69
CA GLN A 378 -36.76 -39.41 39.97
C GLN A 378 -37.49 -39.35 41.31
N LEU A 379 -36.90 -38.75 42.35
CA LEU A 379 -37.57 -38.49 43.62
C LEU A 379 -38.72 -37.49 43.49
N LYS A 380 -38.56 -36.43 42.67
CA LYS A 380 -39.66 -35.50 42.35
C LYS A 380 -40.78 -36.16 41.53
N LEU A 381 -40.44 -37.02 40.58
CA LEU A 381 -41.39 -37.81 39.80
C LEU A 381 -42.09 -38.88 40.65
N LEU A 382 -41.41 -39.45 41.66
CA LEU A 382 -42.01 -40.33 42.66
C LEU A 382 -43.00 -39.55 43.55
N ALA A 383 -42.64 -38.33 43.95
CA ALA A 383 -43.51 -37.44 44.72
C ALA A 383 -44.73 -36.94 43.91
N LEU A 384 -44.57 -36.72 42.60
CA LEU A 384 -45.67 -36.41 41.67
C LEU A 384 -46.55 -37.62 41.36
N ARG A 385 -45.96 -38.82 41.20
CA ARG A 385 -46.66 -40.12 41.06
C ARG A 385 -47.60 -40.42 42.23
N LEU A 386 -47.26 -39.96 43.43
CA LEU A 386 -48.09 -40.11 44.63
C LEU A 386 -49.21 -39.08 44.73
N ARG A 387 -49.15 -37.98 43.96
CA ARG A 387 -50.05 -36.82 44.10
C ARG A 387 -51.12 -36.74 43.01
N GLU A 388 -50.81 -37.16 41.79
CA GLU A 388 -51.75 -37.17 40.66
C GLU A 388 -51.50 -38.42 39.78
N PRO A 389 -52.24 -39.53 40.00
CA PRO A 389 -52.01 -40.78 39.27
C PRO A 389 -52.52 -40.76 37.82
N GLU A 390 -53.44 -39.86 37.46
CA GLU A 390 -54.05 -39.81 36.11
C GLU A 390 -53.22 -39.04 35.07
N THR A 391 -52.32 -38.14 35.46
CA THR A 391 -51.48 -37.35 34.52
C THR A 391 -50.29 -38.14 33.94
N LEU A 392 -50.16 -39.42 34.29
CA LEU A 392 -49.00 -40.26 33.93
C LEU A 392 -49.31 -41.42 32.98
N GLN A 393 -50.54 -41.55 32.47
CA GLN A 393 -50.89 -42.56 31.47
C GLN A 393 -50.24 -42.30 30.08
N ASP A 394 -49.75 -41.08 29.82
CA ASP A 394 -49.15 -40.67 28.54
C ASP A 394 -47.60 -40.62 28.53
N LEU A 395 -46.94 -41.18 29.55
CA LEU A 395 -45.52 -41.51 29.42
C LEU A 395 -45.43 -42.83 28.65
N GLU A 396 -45.59 -42.76 27.33
CA GLU A 396 -45.22 -43.88 26.45
C GLU A 396 -43.83 -44.36 26.84
N ASP A 397 -43.80 -45.59 27.34
CA ASP A 397 -42.61 -46.20 27.89
C ASP A 397 -41.57 -46.31 26.76
N LEU A 398 -40.34 -45.88 27.08
CA LEU A 398 -39.17 -45.83 26.20
C LEU A 398 -38.86 -47.20 25.53
N SER A 399 -39.51 -48.28 25.98
CA SER A 399 -39.43 -49.64 25.47
C SER A 399 -40.13 -49.86 24.11
N THR A 400 -40.91 -48.90 23.61
CA THR A 400 -41.66 -49.02 22.34
C THR A 400 -40.89 -48.52 21.10
N ILE A 401 -39.67 -48.01 21.25
CA ILE A 401 -38.99 -47.28 20.17
C ILE A 401 -38.38 -48.19 19.10
N ALA A 402 -38.18 -49.50 19.29
CA ALA A 402 -37.86 -50.42 18.18
C ALA A 402 -37.88 -51.90 18.63
N GLU A 403 -38.47 -52.80 17.85
CA GLU A 403 -38.22 -54.26 17.96
C GLU A 403 -36.81 -54.64 17.46
N GLU A 404 -36.18 -53.75 16.68
CA GLU A 404 -34.90 -53.97 16.02
C GLU A 404 -33.72 -53.43 16.87
N GLU A 405 -32.80 -54.33 17.27
CA GLU A 405 -31.69 -54.08 18.21
C GLU A 405 -30.79 -52.89 17.82
N ARG A 406 -30.60 -52.68 16.50
CA ARG A 406 -29.78 -51.60 15.94
C ARG A 406 -30.38 -50.21 16.19
N SER A 407 -31.68 -50.05 16.04
CA SER A 407 -32.37 -48.76 16.23
C SER A 407 -32.39 -48.37 17.71
N ARG A 408 -32.50 -49.36 18.60
CA ARG A 408 -32.39 -49.16 20.06
C ARG A 408 -31.01 -48.67 20.49
N SER A 409 -29.95 -49.27 19.96
CA SER A 409 -28.57 -48.83 20.23
C SER A 409 -28.32 -47.39 19.78
N HIS A 410 -28.78 -47.00 18.58
CA HIS A 410 -28.66 -45.62 18.12
C HIS A 410 -29.46 -44.63 18.99
N TYR A 411 -30.63 -45.02 19.49
CA TYR A 411 -31.42 -44.17 20.38
C TYR A 411 -30.73 -43.97 21.74
N GLU A 412 -30.22 -45.04 22.36
CA GLU A 412 -29.53 -44.98 23.65
C GLU A 412 -28.24 -44.15 23.56
N ALA A 413 -27.45 -44.34 22.50
CA ALA A 413 -26.25 -43.53 22.23
C ALA A 413 -26.59 -42.05 21.96
N GLY A 414 -27.67 -41.78 21.21
CA GLY A 414 -28.14 -40.41 20.97
C GLY A 414 -28.57 -39.71 22.25
N ARG A 415 -29.22 -40.44 23.16
CA ARG A 415 -29.59 -39.95 24.49
C ARG A 415 -28.37 -39.64 25.35
N GLU A 416 -27.43 -40.57 25.43
CA GLU A 416 -26.20 -40.40 26.21
C GLU A 416 -25.42 -39.18 25.74
N LYS A 417 -25.26 -39.02 24.43
CA LYS A 417 -24.59 -37.86 23.83
C LYS A 417 -25.31 -36.54 24.08
N LEU A 418 -26.64 -36.55 24.14
CA LEU A 418 -27.43 -35.36 24.49
C LEU A 418 -27.23 -34.97 25.97
N MET A 419 -27.09 -35.97 26.86
CA MET A 419 -26.81 -35.78 28.30
C MET A 419 -25.39 -35.27 28.56
N GLU A 420 -24.43 -35.69 27.73
CA GLU A 420 -23.04 -35.21 27.76
C GLU A 420 -22.87 -33.79 27.18
N GLY A 421 -23.91 -33.22 26.56
CA GLY A 421 -23.86 -31.93 25.88
C GLY A 421 -23.28 -31.99 24.46
N GLU A 422 -22.96 -33.19 23.95
CA GLU A 422 -22.46 -33.46 22.60
C GLU A 422 -23.61 -33.47 21.57
N THR A 423 -24.24 -32.32 21.39
CA THR A 423 -25.45 -32.15 20.58
C THR A 423 -25.29 -32.53 19.09
N GLU A 424 -24.11 -32.41 18.48
CA GLU A 424 -23.88 -32.86 17.09
C GLU A 424 -23.92 -34.39 16.95
N ALA A 425 -23.23 -35.10 17.85
CA ALA A 425 -23.25 -36.55 17.89
C ALA A 425 -24.66 -37.07 18.20
N ALA A 426 -25.36 -36.41 19.13
CA ALA A 426 -26.76 -36.72 19.44
C ALA A 426 -27.68 -36.58 18.21
N ILE A 427 -27.54 -35.51 17.42
CA ILE A 427 -28.32 -35.33 16.18
C ILE A 427 -28.06 -36.49 15.21
N TRP A 428 -26.80 -36.89 15.00
CA TRP A 428 -26.48 -37.96 14.08
C TRP A 428 -27.16 -39.28 14.47
N HIS A 429 -27.06 -39.67 15.75
CA HIS A 429 -27.66 -40.89 16.28
C HIS A 429 -29.19 -40.88 16.18
N LEU A 430 -29.84 -39.79 16.61
CA LEU A 430 -31.30 -39.65 16.57
C LEU A 430 -31.83 -39.62 15.12
N GLU A 431 -31.08 -39.03 14.19
CA GLU A 431 -31.47 -39.01 12.79
C GLU A 431 -31.43 -40.41 12.15
N GLN A 432 -30.51 -41.29 12.57
CA GLN A 432 -30.52 -42.69 12.12
C GLN A 432 -31.79 -43.42 12.58
N VAL A 433 -32.21 -43.18 13.83
CA VAL A 433 -33.45 -43.76 14.38
C VAL A 433 -34.68 -43.26 13.60
N ALA A 434 -34.77 -41.96 13.34
CA ALA A 434 -35.88 -41.39 12.59
C ALA A 434 -35.90 -41.78 11.09
N LYS A 435 -34.75 -42.19 10.53
CA LYS A 435 -34.66 -42.77 9.18
C LYS A 435 -35.09 -44.23 9.14
N ALA A 436 -34.71 -45.02 10.14
CA ALA A 436 -35.11 -46.42 10.27
C ALA A 436 -36.61 -46.56 10.58
N LEU A 437 -37.17 -45.64 11.37
CA LEU A 437 -38.56 -45.67 11.83
C LEU A 437 -39.31 -44.38 11.45
N PRO A 438 -39.63 -44.17 10.16
CA PRO A 438 -40.27 -42.94 9.71
C PRO A 438 -41.68 -42.75 10.27
N GLY A 439 -42.38 -43.83 10.64
CA GLY A 439 -43.73 -43.82 11.21
C GLY A 439 -43.80 -43.71 12.74
N ASN A 440 -42.66 -43.58 13.43
CA ASN A 440 -42.64 -43.44 14.89
C ASN A 440 -42.65 -41.95 15.29
N PHE A 441 -43.60 -41.57 16.14
CA PHE A 441 -43.80 -40.19 16.61
C PHE A 441 -42.59 -39.69 17.42
N LEU A 442 -42.15 -40.46 18.42
CA LEU A 442 -41.08 -40.07 19.35
C LEU A 442 -39.73 -39.93 18.64
N ALA A 443 -39.41 -40.78 17.66
CA ALA A 443 -38.17 -40.71 16.90
C ALA A 443 -38.06 -39.39 16.11
N ASN A 444 -39.15 -39.00 15.44
CA ASN A 444 -39.21 -37.74 14.68
C ASN A 444 -39.18 -36.52 15.62
N LEU A 445 -39.90 -36.57 16.75
CA LEU A 445 -39.95 -35.49 17.74
C LEU A 445 -38.58 -35.26 18.40
N CYS A 446 -37.91 -36.32 18.88
CA CYS A 446 -36.59 -36.22 19.52
C CYS A 446 -35.52 -35.68 18.55
N THR A 447 -35.59 -36.08 17.27
CA THR A 447 -34.66 -35.59 16.25
C THR A 447 -34.84 -34.09 15.99
N ALA A 448 -36.09 -33.63 15.82
CA ALA A 448 -36.39 -32.22 15.64
C ALA A 448 -35.99 -31.39 16.87
N GLN A 449 -36.21 -31.93 18.07
CA GLN A 449 -35.81 -31.30 19.32
C GLN A 449 -34.29 -31.20 19.49
N ALA A 450 -33.53 -32.27 19.19
CA ALA A 450 -32.08 -32.25 19.28
C ALA A 450 -31.47 -31.22 18.31
N MET A 451 -32.04 -31.10 17.10
CA MET A 451 -31.67 -30.05 16.15
C MET A 451 -32.00 -28.65 16.71
N ALA A 452 -33.16 -28.46 17.32
CA ALA A 452 -33.53 -27.19 17.94
C ALA A 452 -32.62 -26.81 19.11
N GLN A 453 -32.28 -27.77 19.97
CA GLN A 453 -31.38 -27.59 21.10
C GLN A 453 -29.95 -27.27 20.63
N TRP A 454 -29.48 -27.94 19.58
CA TRP A 454 -28.21 -27.59 18.94
C TRP A 454 -28.27 -26.17 18.36
N MET A 455 -29.34 -25.79 17.67
CA MET A 455 -29.48 -24.42 17.13
C MET A 455 -29.49 -23.37 18.24
N GLN A 456 -30.08 -23.66 19.40
CA GLN A 456 -30.02 -22.78 20.57
C GLN A 456 -28.62 -22.71 21.19
N HIS A 457 -27.96 -23.85 21.37
CA HIS A 457 -26.64 -23.91 22.00
C HIS A 457 -25.55 -23.31 21.08
N SER A 458 -25.62 -23.63 19.79
CA SER A 458 -24.68 -23.20 18.77
C SER A 458 -24.98 -21.77 18.28
N GLY A 459 -26.25 -21.34 18.26
CA GLY A 459 -26.66 -20.05 17.69
C GLY A 459 -26.47 -19.96 16.17
N TRP A 460 -26.42 -21.12 15.50
CA TRP A 460 -26.26 -21.26 14.05
C TRP A 460 -27.48 -21.97 13.47
N ASP A 461 -27.80 -21.65 12.22
CA ASP A 461 -28.63 -22.50 11.36
C ASP A 461 -27.81 -22.91 10.13
N VAL A 462 -27.29 -24.15 10.14
CA VAL A 462 -26.57 -24.77 9.01
C VAL A 462 -27.56 -25.62 8.20
N GLY A 463 -28.72 -25.04 7.87
CA GLY A 463 -29.83 -25.77 7.26
C GLY A 463 -30.55 -26.73 8.22
N TYR A 464 -30.33 -26.58 9.53
CA TYR A 464 -30.98 -27.36 10.57
C TYR A 464 -32.41 -26.91 10.81
N THR A 465 -32.78 -25.65 10.58
CA THR A 465 -34.19 -25.20 10.71
C THR A 465 -35.09 -25.91 9.70
N ALA A 466 -34.66 -25.94 8.43
CA ALA A 466 -35.40 -26.64 7.38
C ALA A 466 -35.50 -28.15 7.65
N ARG A 467 -34.42 -28.77 8.15
CA ARG A 467 -34.41 -30.18 8.55
C ARG A 467 -35.31 -30.45 9.76
N ALA A 468 -35.21 -29.64 10.81
CA ALA A 468 -36.04 -29.75 12.01
C ALA A 468 -37.53 -29.60 11.67
N ARG A 469 -37.91 -28.62 10.83
CA ARG A 469 -39.29 -28.46 10.33
C ARG A 469 -39.78 -29.65 9.50
N ARG A 470 -38.88 -30.38 8.82
CA ARG A 470 -39.24 -31.60 8.07
C ARG A 470 -39.58 -32.75 9.02
N TYR A 471 -38.81 -32.93 10.10
CA TYR A 471 -39.08 -33.94 11.12
C TYR A 471 -40.29 -33.59 11.98
N LEU A 472 -40.48 -32.31 12.32
CA LEU A 472 -41.68 -31.82 13.00
C LEU A 472 -42.95 -32.15 12.20
N ARG A 473 -42.97 -31.84 10.89
CA ARG A 473 -44.11 -32.17 10.01
C ARG A 473 -44.40 -33.66 9.91
N LYS A 474 -43.38 -34.53 10.03
CA LYS A 474 -43.59 -35.99 10.09
C LYS A 474 -44.27 -36.38 11.41
N ALA A 475 -43.87 -35.79 12.53
CA ALA A 475 -44.48 -36.05 13.83
C ALA A 475 -45.93 -35.53 13.90
N GLU A 476 -46.21 -34.34 13.34
CA GLU A 476 -47.57 -33.77 13.23
C GLU A 476 -48.56 -34.67 12.48
N ARG A 477 -48.11 -35.36 11.42
CA ARG A 477 -48.96 -36.30 10.67
C ARG A 477 -49.36 -37.54 11.48
N LEU A 478 -48.56 -37.91 12.48
CA LEU A 478 -48.79 -39.11 13.28
C LEU A 478 -49.69 -38.81 14.48
N ARG A 479 -49.49 -37.67 15.14
CA ARG A 479 -50.29 -37.24 16.30
C ARG A 479 -50.50 -35.72 16.32
N PRO A 480 -51.51 -35.20 15.63
CA PRO A 480 -51.72 -33.75 15.49
C PRO A 480 -52.18 -33.05 16.78
N GLU A 481 -52.68 -33.78 17.76
CA GLU A 481 -53.25 -33.22 19.00
C GLU A 481 -52.23 -33.05 20.14
N ASP A 482 -50.98 -33.53 19.97
CA ASP A 482 -49.96 -33.49 21.02
C ASP A 482 -49.47 -32.03 21.29
N SER A 483 -49.53 -31.62 22.55
CA SER A 483 -49.14 -30.28 23.01
C SER A 483 -47.65 -29.97 22.78
N ARG A 484 -46.77 -30.98 22.78
CA ARG A 484 -45.32 -30.83 22.59
C ARG A 484 -44.94 -30.36 21.19
N LEU A 485 -45.74 -30.70 20.18
CA LEU A 485 -45.54 -30.25 18.80
C LEU A 485 -45.69 -28.73 18.69
N ARG A 486 -46.70 -28.16 19.36
CA ARG A 486 -46.94 -26.71 19.36
C ARG A 486 -45.81 -25.96 20.05
N GLU A 487 -45.30 -26.49 21.15
CA GLU A 487 -44.16 -25.88 21.87
C GLU A 487 -42.87 -25.93 21.05
N LEU A 488 -42.58 -27.06 20.39
CA LEU A 488 -41.41 -27.19 19.52
C LEU A 488 -41.54 -26.32 18.28
N ALA A 489 -42.73 -26.18 17.70
CA ALA A 489 -43.00 -25.27 16.60
C ALA A 489 -42.77 -23.81 17.02
N LEU A 490 -43.30 -23.37 18.16
CA LEU A 490 -43.08 -22.03 18.72
C LEU A 490 -41.62 -21.77 19.08
N LEU A 491 -40.88 -22.80 19.47
CA LEU A 491 -39.45 -22.71 19.76
C LEU A 491 -38.65 -22.58 18.46
N LEU A 492 -38.97 -23.37 17.43
CA LEU A 492 -38.36 -23.25 16.10
C LEU A 492 -38.69 -21.89 15.48
N ASP A 493 -39.91 -21.38 15.61
CA ASP A 493 -40.28 -20.05 15.13
C ASP A 493 -39.62 -18.93 15.94
N ARG A 494 -39.38 -19.12 17.24
CA ARG A 494 -38.54 -18.18 18.01
C ARG A 494 -37.10 -18.22 17.55
N ILE A 495 -36.53 -19.40 17.32
CA ILE A 495 -35.19 -19.56 16.76
C ILE A 495 -35.11 -18.90 15.38
N ASP A 496 -36.13 -19.07 14.54
CA ASP A 496 -36.20 -18.54 13.17
C ASP A 496 -36.47 -17.02 13.14
N ARG A 497 -37.22 -16.47 14.10
CA ARG A 497 -37.38 -15.01 14.29
C ARG A 497 -36.14 -14.35 14.91
N THR A 498 -35.38 -15.10 15.71
CA THR A 498 -34.02 -14.71 16.12
C THR A 498 -32.99 -15.04 15.05
N ALA A 499 -33.34 -15.83 14.02
CA ALA A 499 -32.57 -16.00 12.81
C ALA A 499 -32.88 -14.79 11.90
N PRO A 500 -31.86 -14.14 11.34
CA PRO A 500 -32.05 -12.83 10.76
C PRO A 500 -32.67 -12.93 9.37
N GLY A 501 -33.99 -12.75 9.29
CA GLY A 501 -34.73 -12.76 8.03
C GLY A 501 -36.22 -12.43 8.12
N GLU A 502 -36.61 -11.36 8.81
CA GLU A 502 -37.80 -10.55 8.47
C GLU A 502 -37.83 -9.29 9.36
N GLU A 503 -37.61 -8.14 8.75
CA GLU A 503 -37.84 -6.84 9.40
C GLU A 503 -39.34 -6.70 9.68
N ALA A 504 -39.71 -6.59 10.96
CA ALA A 504 -40.94 -5.90 11.31
C ALA A 504 -40.73 -4.40 11.04
N PRO A 505 -41.66 -3.69 10.39
CA PRO A 505 -41.54 -2.25 10.24
C PRO A 505 -41.63 -1.62 11.64
N ALA A 506 -40.63 -0.82 11.99
CA ALA A 506 -40.63 -0.07 13.25
C ALA A 506 -41.71 1.03 13.20
N PRO A 507 -42.35 1.37 14.34
CA PRO A 507 -43.29 2.48 14.43
C PRO A 507 -42.63 3.84 14.17
#